data_AF-A0A8J5W7K1-F1
#
_entry.id   AF-A0A8J5W7K1-F1
#
_cell.length_a   1.000
_cell.length_b   1.000
_cell.length_c   1.000
_cell.angle_alpha   90.00
_cell.angle_beta   90.00
_cell.angle_gamma   90.00
#
_symmetry.space_group_name_H-M   'P 1'
#
loop_
_entity.id
_entity.type
_entity.pdbx_description
1 polymer ?
#
loop_
_entity_poly.entity_id
_entity_poly.type
_entity_poly.pdbx_seq_one_letter_code
_entity_poly.pdbx_strand_id
1 'polypeptide(L)'
;MVSEEIEKSTTGLRQHPLRWALSFLKSIAEFSRIPVVVTNQVRSQSNDDGYHYSFEVEKKGDSNSAEKFESHLVAALGIQFAHAVTIRLVLEAHSGHRFIKVAKSPMSPAVAFPFTVESSGIILLSDEGIDVPGPEITSIRCQGENVLAR
;
A
#
# COMPACT_ATOMS: atom_id res chain seq x y z
N MET A 1 -21.54 -30.46 -38.89
CA MET A 1 -22.43 -29.37 -38.46
C MET A 1 -22.24 -29.29 -36.94
N VAL A 2 -21.56 -28.22 -36.47
CA VAL A 2 -21.51 -27.66 -35.10
C VAL A 2 -20.96 -28.62 -34.02
N SER A 3 -19.72 -28.55 -33.50
CA SER A 3 -18.88 -27.43 -33.02
C SER A 3 -19.65 -26.44 -32.15
N GLU A 4 -19.76 -26.69 -30.84
CA GLU A 4 -19.87 -25.67 -29.77
C GLU A 4 -20.22 -26.34 -28.44
N GLU A 5 -19.22 -26.75 -27.65
CA GLU A 5 -19.27 -26.73 -26.17
C GLU A 5 -17.84 -26.50 -25.63
N ILE A 6 -17.15 -25.51 -26.21
CA ILE A 6 -16.09 -24.79 -25.50
C ILE A 6 -16.75 -23.48 -25.10
N GLU A 7 -17.11 -23.32 -23.84
CA GLU A 7 -16.97 -22.08 -23.05
C GLU A 7 -17.71 -22.19 -21.71
N LYS A 8 -17.38 -23.19 -20.88
CA LYS A 8 -17.79 -23.16 -19.46
C LYS A 8 -16.70 -22.50 -18.63
N SER A 9 -16.80 -21.17 -18.56
CA SER A 9 -16.34 -20.31 -17.45
C SER A 9 -14.85 -20.35 -17.10
N THR A 10 -14.01 -19.79 -17.95
CA THR A 10 -12.60 -19.45 -17.67
C THR A 10 -12.44 -18.07 -17.03
N THR A 11 -13.41 -17.60 -16.23
CA THR A 11 -13.40 -16.25 -15.64
C THR A 11 -13.02 -16.21 -14.15
N GLY A 12 -12.67 -17.34 -13.53
CA GLY A 12 -12.30 -17.42 -12.10
C GLY A 12 -10.80 -17.52 -11.76
N LEU A 13 -9.91 -17.72 -12.75
CA LEU A 13 -8.51 -18.13 -12.50
C LEU A 13 -7.48 -16.99 -12.40
N ARG A 14 -7.85 -15.74 -12.73
CA ARG A 14 -6.88 -14.63 -12.80
C ARG A 14 -6.39 -14.10 -11.44
N GLN A 15 -7.06 -14.41 -10.33
CA GLN A 15 -6.72 -13.88 -9.00
C GLN A 15 -5.80 -14.79 -8.16
N HIS A 16 -5.40 -15.95 -8.67
CA HIS A 16 -4.67 -16.96 -7.90
C HIS A 16 -3.13 -16.85 -7.88
N PRO A 17 -2.42 -16.29 -8.89
CA PRO A 17 -0.96 -16.32 -8.92
C PRO A 17 -0.29 -15.60 -7.75
N LEU A 18 -0.79 -14.41 -7.40
CA LEU A 18 -0.23 -13.60 -6.31
C LEU A 18 -0.43 -14.27 -4.95
N ARG A 19 -1.66 -14.75 -4.70
CA ARG A 19 -1.99 -15.47 -3.46
C ARG A 19 -1.11 -16.70 -3.27
N TRP A 20 -0.94 -17.50 -4.33
CA TRP A 20 -0.10 -18.68 -4.27
C TRP A 20 1.35 -18.32 -3.98
N ALA A 21 1.92 -17.33 -4.69
CA ALA A 21 3.29 -16.90 -4.48
C ALA A 21 3.55 -16.42 -3.04
N LEU A 22 2.60 -15.67 -2.45
CA LEU A 22 2.70 -15.21 -1.07
C LEU A 22 2.59 -16.35 -0.05
N SER A 23 1.68 -17.30 -0.26
CA SER A 23 1.57 -18.49 0.59
C SER A 23 2.82 -19.36 0.52
N PHE A 24 3.41 -19.51 -0.67
CA PHE A 24 4.65 -20.23 -0.87
C PHE A 24 5.84 -19.52 -0.22
N LEU A 25 5.93 -18.20 -0.34
CA LEU A 25 6.97 -17.41 0.32
C LEU A 25 6.86 -17.49 1.84
N LYS A 26 5.64 -17.48 2.36
CA LYS A 26 5.35 -17.66 3.79
C LYS A 26 5.80 -19.03 4.28
N SER A 27 5.52 -20.11 3.54
CA SER A 27 5.95 -21.45 3.93
C SER A 27 7.48 -21.58 3.94
N ILE A 28 8.18 -20.97 2.98
CA ILE A 28 9.66 -20.93 2.97
C ILE A 28 10.20 -20.14 4.18
N ALA A 29 9.60 -18.98 4.50
CA ALA A 29 10.01 -18.16 5.64
C ALA A 29 9.85 -18.91 6.97
N GLU A 30 8.73 -19.63 7.13
CA GLU A 30 8.45 -20.44 8.32
C GLU A 30 9.39 -21.64 8.44
N PHE A 31 9.61 -22.37 7.34
CA PHE A 31 10.52 -23.51 7.30
C PHE A 31 11.97 -23.10 7.57
N SER A 32 12.41 -22.01 6.93
CA SER A 32 13.81 -21.56 6.99
C SER A 32 14.09 -20.66 8.19
N ARG A 33 13.05 -20.21 8.91
CA ARG A 33 13.15 -19.26 10.04
C ARG A 33 13.86 -17.95 9.68
N ILE A 34 13.67 -17.46 8.45
CA ILE A 34 14.25 -16.20 7.98
C ILE A 34 13.18 -15.12 7.82
N PRO A 35 13.49 -13.86 8.18
CA PRO A 35 12.60 -12.75 7.87
C PRO A 35 12.56 -12.53 6.36
N VAL A 36 11.37 -12.32 5.83
CA VAL A 36 11.16 -11.99 4.42
C VAL A 36 10.57 -10.59 4.32
N VAL A 37 11.25 -9.73 3.57
CA VAL A 37 10.83 -8.36 3.29
C VAL A 37 10.41 -8.27 1.84
N VAL A 38 9.23 -7.71 1.59
CA VAL A 38 8.69 -7.49 0.25
C VAL A 38 8.31 -6.02 0.09
N THR A 39 8.60 -5.46 -1.08
CA THR A 39 8.24 -4.09 -1.43
C THR A 39 7.02 -4.10 -2.34
N ASN A 40 6.08 -3.19 -2.10
CA ASN A 40 4.91 -2.99 -2.94
C ASN A 40 4.91 -1.55 -3.46
N GLN A 41 4.71 -1.39 -4.76
CA GLN A 41 4.63 -0.08 -5.39
C GLN A 41 3.26 0.56 -5.14
N VAL A 42 3.22 1.87 -5.29
CA VAL A 42 2.01 2.68 -5.13
C VAL A 42 1.54 3.15 -6.49
N ARG A 43 0.23 3.15 -6.72
CA ARG A 43 -0.38 3.66 -7.95
C ARG A 43 -1.46 4.68 -7.61
N SER A 44 -1.75 5.57 -8.57
CA SER A 44 -2.95 6.40 -8.51
C SER A 44 -4.19 5.53 -8.69
N GLN A 45 -5.20 5.73 -7.87
CA GLN A 45 -6.54 5.23 -8.07
C GLN A 45 -7.20 6.13 -9.12
N SER A 46 -7.34 5.63 -10.35
CA SER A 46 -8.17 6.29 -11.35
C SER A 46 -9.64 6.08 -10.96
N ASN A 47 -10.50 7.07 -11.22
CA ASN A 47 -11.94 6.96 -10.97
C ASN A 47 -12.64 5.82 -11.75
N ASP A 48 -11.91 5.14 -12.65
CA ASP A 48 -12.40 4.07 -13.53
C ASP A 48 -12.18 2.66 -12.94
N ASP A 49 -11.32 2.52 -11.91
CA ASP A 49 -11.03 1.25 -11.22
C ASP A 49 -11.95 1.04 -9.98
N GLY A 50 -13.19 1.51 -10.07
CA GLY A 50 -14.13 1.62 -8.96
C GLY A 50 -14.45 0.29 -8.25
N TYR A 51 -13.77 0.02 -7.13
CA TYR A 51 -14.38 -0.71 -6.02
C TYR A 51 -15.27 0.27 -5.27
N HIS A 52 -16.48 0.52 -5.79
CA HIS A 52 -17.52 1.20 -5.04
C HIS A 52 -17.89 0.33 -3.84
N TYR A 53 -17.52 0.76 -2.64
CA TYR A 53 -18.10 0.18 -1.44
C TYR A 53 -19.51 0.73 -1.27
N SER A 54 -20.48 -0.15 -0.99
CA SER A 54 -21.90 0.15 -0.92
C SER A 54 -22.32 1.15 0.18
N PHE A 55 -21.37 1.72 0.92
CA PHE A 55 -21.61 2.74 1.94
C PHE A 55 -21.07 4.14 1.57
N GLU A 56 -20.34 4.29 0.46
CA GLU A 56 -19.85 5.61 0.03
C GLU A 56 -20.98 6.45 -0.56
N VAL A 57 -21.43 7.44 0.21
CA VAL A 57 -22.35 8.48 -0.25
C VAL A 57 -21.59 9.43 -1.18
N GLU A 58 -22.09 9.60 -2.41
CA GLU A 58 -21.55 10.54 -3.39
C GLU A 58 -21.37 11.94 -2.80
N LYS A 59 -20.12 12.35 -2.56
CA LYS A 59 -19.79 13.75 -2.35
C LYS A 59 -19.42 14.39 -3.67
N LYS A 60 -20.42 15.02 -4.30
CA LYS A 60 -20.24 15.98 -5.39
C LYS A 60 -19.73 17.30 -4.80
N GLY A 61 -18.50 17.69 -5.09
CA GLY A 61 -17.94 18.97 -4.61
C GLY A 61 -16.59 19.33 -5.24
N ASP A 62 -16.45 20.62 -5.52
CA ASP A 62 -15.50 21.32 -6.39
C ASP A 62 -13.98 21.16 -6.19
N SER A 63 -13.28 21.35 -7.33
CA SER A 63 -11.95 21.94 -7.57
C SER A 63 -10.83 21.80 -6.51
N ASN A 64 -9.90 20.88 -6.74
CA ASN A 64 -8.45 21.18 -6.85
C ASN A 64 -7.73 19.94 -7.41
N SER A 65 -7.20 20.02 -8.63
CA SER A 65 -6.70 18.83 -9.34
C SER A 65 -5.44 18.23 -8.72
N ALA A 66 -4.55 19.03 -8.11
CA ALA A 66 -3.29 18.55 -7.52
C ALA A 66 -3.48 17.80 -6.19
N GLU A 67 -4.29 18.34 -5.25
CA GLU A 67 -4.55 17.69 -3.96
C GLU A 67 -5.42 16.42 -4.10
N LYS A 68 -6.22 16.34 -5.18
CA LYS A 68 -6.99 15.13 -5.51
C LYS A 68 -6.09 13.97 -5.94
N PHE A 69 -4.97 14.23 -6.62
CA PHE A 69 -4.04 13.17 -7.03
C PHE A 69 -3.35 12.50 -5.84
N GLU A 70 -3.02 13.27 -4.80
CA GLU A 70 -2.34 12.75 -3.61
C GLU A 70 -3.27 11.97 -2.67
N SER A 71 -4.56 12.32 -2.64
CA SER A 71 -5.57 11.66 -1.81
C SER A 71 -6.02 10.29 -2.34
N HIS A 72 -5.61 9.91 -3.55
CA HIS A 72 -6.05 8.69 -4.24
C HIS A 72 -4.92 7.67 -4.45
N LEU A 73 -3.84 7.73 -3.67
CA LEU A 73 -2.76 6.76 -3.77
C LEU A 73 -3.12 5.45 -3.06
N VAL A 74 -3.00 4.33 -3.79
CA VAL A 74 -3.28 2.99 -3.28
C VAL A 74 -2.14 2.03 -3.56
N ALA A 75 -1.97 1.06 -2.68
CA ALA A 75 -0.97 0.00 -2.85
C ALA A 75 -1.36 -0.88 -4.06
N ALA A 76 -0.43 -1.13 -4.97
CA ALA A 76 -0.73 -1.73 -6.28
C ALA A 76 -1.31 -3.15 -6.18
N LEU A 77 -0.80 -3.96 -5.24
CA LEU A 77 -1.21 -5.35 -5.07
C LEU A 77 -2.51 -5.57 -4.28
N GLY A 78 -3.14 -4.50 -3.78
CA GLY A 78 -4.46 -4.53 -3.18
C GLY A 78 -4.63 -5.38 -1.91
N ILE A 79 -5.89 -5.69 -1.60
CA ILE A 79 -6.33 -6.26 -0.32
C ILE A 79 -5.77 -7.67 -0.08
N GLN A 80 -5.72 -8.52 -1.11
CA GLN A 80 -5.22 -9.89 -0.97
C GLN A 80 -3.77 -9.93 -0.50
N PHE A 81 -2.92 -9.04 -1.03
CA PHE A 81 -1.55 -8.86 -0.57
C PHE A 81 -1.50 -8.35 0.88
N ALA A 82 -2.31 -7.34 1.20
CA ALA A 82 -2.35 -6.73 2.53
C ALA A 82 -2.74 -7.73 3.63
N HIS A 83 -3.57 -8.73 3.33
CA HIS A 83 -3.91 -9.80 4.27
C HIS A 83 -2.81 -10.85 4.42
N ALA A 84 -2.03 -11.12 3.37
CA ALA A 84 -1.00 -12.16 3.39
C ALA A 84 0.27 -11.76 4.17
N VAL A 85 0.53 -10.46 4.34
CA VAL A 85 1.68 -9.94 5.10
C VAL A 85 1.36 -9.82 6.59
N THR A 86 2.36 -10.05 7.45
CA THR A 86 2.23 -9.95 8.92
C THR A 86 2.46 -8.53 9.42
N ILE A 87 3.50 -7.88 8.91
CA ILE A 87 3.85 -6.48 9.22
C ILE A 87 3.76 -5.67 7.92
N ARG A 88 3.11 -4.51 7.97
CA ARG A 88 3.05 -3.56 6.86
C ARG A 88 3.64 -2.23 7.31
N LEU A 89 4.74 -1.86 6.68
CA LEU A 89 5.34 -0.54 6.81
C LEU A 89 4.93 0.32 5.60
N VAL A 90 4.56 1.56 5.84
CA VAL A 90 4.32 2.56 4.80
C VAL A 90 5.42 3.61 4.91
N LEU A 91 6.23 3.73 3.85
CA LEU A 91 7.22 4.79 3.73
C LEU A 91 6.57 5.93 2.97
N GLU A 92 6.48 7.09 3.59
CA GLU A 92 5.92 8.30 2.97
C GLU A 92 6.91 9.45 2.99
N ALA A 93 6.76 10.33 2.00
CA ALA A 93 7.45 11.61 1.93
C ALA A 93 6.40 12.70 1.65
N HIS A 94 6.29 13.65 2.59
CA HIS A 94 5.27 14.70 2.53
C HIS A 94 5.83 15.99 3.14
N SER A 95 5.69 17.10 2.42
CA SER A 95 6.16 18.43 2.84
C SER A 95 7.61 18.45 3.36
N GLY A 96 8.54 17.79 2.65
CA GLY A 96 9.96 17.73 3.01
C GLY A 96 10.32 16.79 4.17
N HIS A 97 9.32 16.12 4.77
CA HIS A 97 9.53 15.17 5.86
C HIS A 97 9.27 13.75 5.37
N ARG A 98 9.97 12.76 5.95
CA ARG A 98 9.79 11.35 5.63
C ARG A 98 9.45 10.57 6.88
N PHE A 99 8.47 9.67 6.77
CA PHE A 99 7.98 8.86 7.88
C PHE A 99 7.90 7.39 7.50
N ILE A 100 8.27 6.52 8.44
CA ILE A 100 7.96 5.09 8.41
C ILE A 100 6.76 4.88 9.33
N LYS A 101 5.61 4.55 8.75
CA LYS A 101 4.37 4.22 9.47
C LYS A 101 4.23 2.72 9.66
N VAL A 102 3.91 2.28 10.87
CA VAL A 102 3.52 0.91 11.19
C VAL A 102 2.01 0.75 10.95
N ALA A 103 1.62 0.46 9.71
CA ALA A 103 0.22 0.40 9.30
C ALA A 103 -0.48 -0.93 9.66
N LYS A 104 0.29 -1.99 9.89
CA LYS A 104 -0.20 -3.29 10.38
C LYS A 104 0.91 -4.00 11.13
N SER A 105 0.63 -4.45 12.33
CA SER A 105 1.49 -5.36 13.09
C SER A 105 0.65 -6.10 14.13
N PRO A 106 0.90 -7.40 14.39
CA PRO A 106 0.27 -8.10 15.51
C PRO A 106 0.84 -7.71 16.88
N MET A 107 2.02 -7.06 16.93
CA MET A 107 2.76 -6.80 18.18
C MET A 107 2.99 -5.31 18.47
N SER A 108 2.81 -4.43 17.49
CA SER A 108 3.10 -3.00 17.62
C SER A 108 1.83 -2.17 17.41
N PRO A 109 1.65 -1.07 18.15
CA PRO A 109 0.62 -0.08 17.85
C PRO A 109 0.85 0.59 16.50
N ALA A 110 -0.17 1.34 16.05
CA ALA A 110 -0.13 2.17 14.85
C ALA A 110 0.63 3.48 15.13
N VAL A 111 1.91 3.50 14.79
CA VAL A 111 2.82 4.62 15.07
C VAL A 111 3.64 4.99 13.83
N ALA A 112 4.17 6.20 13.79
CA ALA A 112 5.07 6.69 12.76
C ALA A 112 6.41 7.14 13.32
N PHE A 113 7.48 6.89 12.59
CA PHE A 113 8.84 7.30 12.94
C PHE A 113 9.41 8.20 11.85
N PRO A 114 9.85 9.42 12.18
CA PRO A 114 10.52 10.29 11.22
C PRO A 114 11.90 9.72 10.87
N PHE A 115 12.29 9.78 9.60
CA PHE A 115 13.59 9.28 9.14
C PHE A 115 14.23 10.18 8.09
N THR A 116 15.54 10.03 7.92
CA THR A 116 16.31 10.60 6.82
C THR A 116 17.06 9.49 6.08
N VAL A 117 17.52 9.79 4.87
CA VAL A 117 18.37 8.88 4.08
C VAL A 117 19.73 9.53 3.92
N GLU A 118 20.74 8.89 4.49
CA GLU A 118 22.14 9.26 4.39
C GLU A 118 22.90 8.28 3.51
N SER A 119 24.18 8.55 3.26
CA SER A 119 25.07 7.62 2.54
C SER A 119 25.23 6.27 3.25
N SER A 120 24.98 6.22 4.56
CA SER A 120 24.98 5.01 5.40
C SER A 120 23.64 4.24 5.36
N GLY A 121 22.59 4.81 4.78
CA GLY A 121 21.26 4.21 4.69
C GLY A 121 20.17 5.03 5.38
N ILE A 122 19.15 4.35 5.90
CA ILE A 122 18.00 4.96 6.58
C ILE A 122 18.36 5.17 8.06
N ILE A 123 18.22 6.41 8.54
CA ILE A 123 18.46 6.79 9.93
C ILE A 123 17.17 7.37 10.50
N LEU A 124 16.73 6.87 11.66
CA LEU A 124 15.61 7.46 12.39
C LEU A 124 16.04 8.80 13.00
N LEU A 125 15.19 9.80 12.88
CA LEU A 125 15.42 11.12 13.49
C LEU A 125 15.00 11.14 14.97
N SER A 126 14.11 10.23 15.36
CA SER A 126 13.63 10.03 16.73
C SER A 126 13.22 8.57 16.91
N ASP A 127 13.57 8.00 18.06
CA ASP A 127 13.13 6.65 18.47
C ASP A 127 11.74 6.67 19.10
N GLU A 128 11.22 7.85 19.44
CA GLU A 128 9.86 8.03 19.94
C GLU A 128 8.86 7.97 18.78
N GLY A 129 7.94 7.01 18.84
CA GLY A 129 6.87 6.85 17.87
C GLY A 129 5.80 7.92 18.02
N ILE A 130 5.38 8.49 16.89
CA ILE A 130 4.27 9.45 16.83
C ILE A 130 2.99 8.64 16.59
N ASP A 131 2.01 8.76 17.49
CA ASP A 131 0.69 8.17 17.28
C ASP A 131 0.02 8.80 16.05
N VAL A 132 -0.44 7.95 15.13
CA VAL A 132 -1.13 8.39 13.92
C VAL A 132 -2.57 7.91 13.96
N PRO A 133 -3.57 8.79 13.75
CA PRO A 133 -4.97 8.40 13.75
C PRO A 133 -5.27 7.36 12.66
N GLY A 134 -6.24 6.48 12.94
CA GLY A 134 -6.53 5.28 12.14
C GLY A 134 -6.69 5.47 10.62
N PRO A 135 -7.34 6.53 10.12
CA PRO A 135 -7.41 6.77 8.67
C PRO A 135 -6.05 7.13 8.06
N GLU A 136 -5.20 7.86 8.79
CA GLU A 136 -3.94 8.41 8.26
C GLU A 136 -2.79 7.40 8.26
N ILE A 137 -2.83 6.39 9.14
CA ILE A 137 -1.76 5.37 9.23
C ILE A 137 -1.69 4.51 7.97
N THR A 138 -2.83 4.26 7.32
CA THR A 138 -2.90 3.48 6.08
C THR A 138 -2.88 4.33 4.82
N SER A 139 -3.17 5.63 4.95
CA SER A 139 -3.06 6.60 3.87
C SER A 139 -1.62 6.68 3.37
N ILE A 140 -1.48 6.87 2.06
CA ILE A 140 -0.18 7.03 1.40
C ILE A 140 -0.19 8.42 0.79
N ARG A 141 0.68 9.30 1.27
CA ARG A 141 0.90 10.62 0.67
C ARG A 141 2.23 10.62 -0.06
N CYS A 142 2.28 11.30 -1.20
CA CYS A 142 3.51 11.50 -1.93
C CYS A 142 3.51 12.92 -2.50
N GLN A 143 4.20 13.83 -1.82
CA GLN A 143 4.59 15.11 -2.40
C GLN A 143 6.05 14.99 -2.80
N GLY A 144 6.32 15.04 -4.10
CA GLY A 144 7.67 15.33 -4.55
C GLY A 144 8.09 16.68 -3.97
N GLU A 145 9.35 16.81 -3.55
CA GLU A 145 9.90 18.16 -3.41
C GLU A 145 9.69 18.85 -4.75
N ASN A 146 9.00 20.00 -4.78
CA ASN A 146 9.02 20.86 -5.96
C ASN A 146 10.48 21.25 -6.18
N VAL A 147 11.15 20.60 -7.13
CA VAL A 147 12.54 20.89 -7.54
C VAL A 147 12.64 22.26 -8.25
N LEU A 148 11.70 23.17 -8.01
CA LEU A 148 11.58 24.49 -8.65
C LEU A 148 11.86 25.67 -7.71
N ALA A 149 12.50 25.44 -6.57
CA ALA A 149 12.95 26.52 -5.68
C ALA A 149 14.44 26.41 -5.38
N ARG A 150 15.30 26.60 -6.38
CA ARG A 150 16.68 27.08 -6.22
C ARG A 150 17.08 27.95 -7.40
#